data_AF-A0A4Q6C694-F1
#
_entry.id   AF-A0A4Q6C694-F1
#
_cell.length_a   1.000
_cell.length_b   1.000
_cell.length_c   1.000
_cell.angle_alpha   90.00
_cell.angle_beta   90.00
_cell.angle_gamma   90.00
#
_symmetry.space_group_name_H-M   'P 1'
#
loop_
_entity.id
_entity.type
_entity.pdbx_description
1 polymer ?
#
loop_
_entity_poly.entity_id
_entity_poly.type
_entity_poly.pdbx_seq_one_letter_code
_entity_poly.pdbx_strand_id
1 'polypeptide(L)'
;MRTNMLALTLLAAVAAPAFAQDSTVTLPSVPAVSFDEQITVRQLADETGLTPQRVRMVVGPRSGYGEYRITYNRAEKQFRNALGEERYNDLMAGRRIELYNQDTTRVASRKAGPANELASAP
;
A
#
# COMPACT_ATOMS: atom_id res chain seq x y z
N MET A 1 -25.23 9.69 -55.73
CA MET A 1 -24.59 8.38 -55.46
C MET A 1 -23.09 8.55 -55.62
N ARG A 2 -22.33 8.09 -54.62
CA ARG A 2 -20.87 8.22 -54.50
C ARG A 2 -20.15 7.33 -55.52
N THR A 3 -19.00 7.78 -56.03
CA THR A 3 -17.97 6.86 -56.52
C THR A 3 -16.59 7.41 -56.18
N ASN A 4 -15.85 6.60 -55.42
CA ASN A 4 -14.48 6.79 -54.97
C ASN A 4 -13.50 6.92 -56.16
N MET A 5 -12.45 7.71 -55.99
CA MET A 5 -11.16 7.40 -56.61
C MET A 5 -9.98 7.76 -55.70
N LEU A 6 -9.08 6.77 -55.59
CA LEU A 6 -7.75 6.79 -55.00
C LEU A 6 -6.92 8.01 -55.42
N ALA A 7 -6.12 8.52 -54.48
CA ALA A 7 -4.74 8.95 -54.76
C ALA A 7 -3.94 8.97 -53.46
N LEU A 8 -3.25 7.86 -53.18
CA LEU A 8 -2.15 7.79 -52.23
C LEU A 8 -0.95 8.48 -52.90
N THR A 9 -0.53 9.64 -52.41
CA THR A 9 0.77 10.24 -52.79
C THR A 9 1.61 10.46 -51.55
N LEU A 10 2.78 9.87 -51.63
CA LEU A 10 3.83 9.75 -50.64
C LEU A 10 4.83 10.88 -50.89
N LEU A 11 5.09 11.78 -49.93
CA LEU A 11 6.36 12.53 -49.93
C LEU A 11 6.73 13.03 -48.54
N ALA A 12 7.86 12.54 -48.06
CA ALA A 12 8.51 12.93 -46.82
C ALA A 12 9.18 14.30 -46.93
N ALA A 13 9.03 15.12 -45.89
CA ALA A 13 9.98 16.17 -45.53
C ALA A 13 9.75 16.53 -44.06
N VAL A 14 10.30 15.73 -43.13
CA VAL A 14 10.37 16.15 -41.72
C VAL A 14 11.52 17.16 -41.63
N ALA A 15 11.17 18.44 -41.66
CA ALA A 15 12.10 19.51 -41.35
C ALA A 15 12.51 19.37 -39.88
N ALA A 16 13.81 19.18 -39.63
CA ALA A 16 14.38 19.20 -38.29
C ALA A 16 14.18 20.60 -37.68
N PRO A 17 13.63 20.74 -36.46
CA PRO A 17 13.78 21.97 -35.73
C PRO A 17 15.13 21.97 -35.01
N ALA A 18 16.03 22.85 -35.47
CA ALA A 18 17.24 23.24 -34.76
C ALA A 18 16.83 24.00 -33.48
N PHE A 19 16.88 23.33 -32.34
CA PHE A 19 16.77 24.00 -31.04
C PHE A 19 18.18 24.17 -30.45
N ALA A 20 18.68 25.39 -30.55
CA ALA A 20 19.79 25.90 -29.77
C ALA A 20 19.48 25.70 -28.28
N GLN A 21 20.34 24.96 -27.57
CA GLN A 21 20.22 24.78 -26.13
C GLN A 21 20.95 25.93 -25.43
N ASP A 22 20.24 27.04 -25.21
CA ASP A 22 20.64 28.13 -24.33
C ASP A 22 20.56 27.63 -22.88
N SER A 23 21.72 27.58 -22.21
CA SER A 23 21.86 26.97 -20.88
C SER A 23 21.27 27.88 -19.80
N THR A 24 19.96 27.80 -19.59
CA THR A 24 19.28 28.32 -18.41
C THR A 24 18.87 27.16 -17.51
N VAL A 25 19.54 27.04 -16.36
CA VAL A 25 19.21 26.03 -15.35
C VAL A 25 17.90 26.44 -14.66
N THR A 26 16.77 26.02 -15.23
CA THR A 26 15.49 25.95 -14.53
C THR A 26 15.53 24.73 -13.63
N LEU A 27 15.66 24.95 -12.31
CA LEU A 27 15.45 23.87 -11.34
C LEU A 27 13.98 23.41 -11.47
N PRO A 28 13.72 22.12 -11.74
CA PRO A 28 12.35 21.63 -11.81
C PRO A 28 11.69 21.82 -10.44
N SER A 29 10.45 22.32 -10.46
CA SER A 29 9.56 22.30 -9.30
C SER A 29 9.46 20.86 -8.80
N VAL A 30 10.14 20.54 -7.70
CA VAL A 30 9.99 19.24 -7.04
C VAL A 30 8.54 19.15 -6.53
N PRO A 31 7.77 18.14 -6.95
CA PRO A 31 6.41 17.96 -6.44
C PRO A 31 6.49 17.76 -4.92
N ALA A 32 5.59 18.44 -4.21
CA ALA A 32 5.41 18.25 -2.77
C ALA A 32 5.25 16.74 -2.49
N VAL A 33 6.05 16.21 -1.57
CA VAL A 33 5.82 14.88 -1.01
C VAL A 33 4.54 14.95 -0.19
N SER A 34 3.41 14.71 -0.86
CA SER A 34 2.19 14.26 -0.20
C SER A 34 2.50 12.86 0.32
N PHE A 35 2.80 12.76 1.61
CA PHE A 35 2.72 11.47 2.30
C PHE A 35 1.24 11.09 2.29
N ASP A 36 0.79 10.47 1.22
CA ASP A 36 -0.45 9.70 1.24
C ASP A 36 -0.28 8.74 2.41
N GLU A 37 -1.03 8.99 3.49
CA GLU A 37 -0.86 8.34 4.78
C GLU A 37 -1.24 6.86 4.63
N GLN A 38 -0.27 6.09 4.13
CA GLN A 38 -0.44 4.68 3.84
C GLN A 38 -0.46 3.93 5.16
N ILE A 39 -1.62 3.36 5.46
CA ILE A 39 -1.81 2.51 6.62
C ILE A 39 -0.89 1.31 6.51
N THR A 40 -0.02 1.15 7.51
CA THR A 40 0.93 0.03 7.56
C THR A 40 0.27 -1.24 8.09
N VAL A 41 0.83 -2.39 7.73
CA VAL A 41 0.42 -3.71 8.25
C VAL A 41 0.45 -3.74 9.78
N ARG A 42 1.44 -3.07 10.39
CA ARG A 42 1.58 -3.03 11.86
C ARG A 42 0.44 -2.24 12.49
N GLN A 43 0.06 -1.12 11.89
CA GLN A 43 -1.07 -0.33 12.37
C GLN A 43 -2.40 -1.08 12.28
N LEU A 44 -2.62 -1.87 11.21
CA LEU A 44 -3.78 -2.75 11.09
C LEU A 44 -3.74 -3.92 12.08
N ALA A 45 -2.56 -4.45 12.38
CA ALA A 45 -2.38 -5.49 13.40
C ALA A 45 -2.78 -4.96 14.78
N ASP A 46 -2.32 -3.74 15.12
CA ASP A 46 -2.68 -3.07 16.37
C ASP A 46 -4.18 -2.72 16.42
N GLU A 47 -4.77 -2.33 15.28
CA GLU A 47 -6.21 -2.03 15.19
C GLU A 47 -7.09 -3.27 15.40
N THR A 48 -6.72 -4.39 14.77
CA THR A 48 -7.54 -5.61 14.71
C THR A 48 -7.19 -6.63 15.80
N GLY A 49 -6.07 -6.45 16.51
CA GLY A 49 -5.52 -7.43 17.44
C GLY A 49 -4.97 -8.70 16.78
N LEU A 50 -4.82 -8.71 15.45
CA LEU A 50 -4.29 -9.85 14.70
C LEU A 50 -2.78 -9.75 14.54
N THR A 51 -2.12 -10.89 14.36
CA THR A 51 -0.67 -10.88 14.07
C THR A 51 -0.40 -10.24 12.70
N PRO A 52 0.75 -9.55 12.51
CA PRO A 52 1.10 -8.96 11.22
C PRO A 52 1.08 -9.95 10.05
N GLN A 53 1.38 -11.23 10.31
CA GLN A 53 1.29 -12.29 9.31
C GLN A 53 -0.16 -12.56 8.86
N ARG A 54 -1.12 -12.59 9.81
CA ARG A 54 -2.54 -12.75 9.47
C ARG A 54 -3.09 -11.54 8.73
N VAL A 55 -2.66 -10.34 9.10
CA VAL A 55 -3.00 -9.12 8.35
C VAL A 55 -2.47 -9.20 6.93
N ARG A 56 -1.18 -9.52 6.72
CA ARG A 56 -0.60 -9.73 5.38
C ARG A 56 -1.31 -10.80 4.58
N MET A 57 -1.85 -11.81 5.23
CA MET A 57 -2.62 -12.87 4.56
C MET A 57 -3.90 -12.31 3.92
N VAL A 58 -4.51 -11.29 4.54
CA VAL A 58 -5.79 -10.69 4.13
C VAL A 58 -5.59 -9.55 3.14
N VAL A 59 -4.71 -8.58 3.45
CA VAL A 59 -4.45 -7.39 2.58
C VAL A 59 -3.32 -7.59 1.56
N GLY A 60 -2.49 -8.63 1.73
CA GLY A 60 -1.36 -8.91 0.85
C GLY A 60 -1.70 -9.85 -0.31
N PRO A 61 -0.69 -10.18 -1.14
CA PRO A 61 -0.86 -11.09 -2.27
C PRO A 61 -1.30 -12.47 -1.80
N ARG A 62 -2.41 -12.96 -2.37
CA ARG A 62 -2.99 -14.26 -2.02
C ARG A 62 -2.15 -15.40 -2.59
N SER A 63 -1.94 -16.44 -1.78
CA SER A 63 -1.31 -17.69 -2.21
C SER A 63 -2.35 -18.68 -2.75
N GLY A 64 -2.00 -19.42 -3.80
CA GLY A 64 -2.89 -20.37 -4.49
C GLY A 64 -3.01 -21.76 -3.84
N TYR A 65 -2.24 -22.05 -2.78
CA TYR A 65 -2.27 -23.37 -2.12
C TYR A 65 -3.59 -23.59 -1.34
N GLY A 66 -4.14 -24.82 -1.38
CA GLY A 66 -5.41 -25.16 -0.72
C GLY A 66 -5.42 -24.89 0.80
N GLU A 67 -4.34 -25.24 1.50
CA GLU A 67 -4.15 -25.01 2.95
C GLU A 67 -4.21 -23.51 3.31
N TYR A 68 -3.72 -22.65 2.41
CA TYR A 68 -3.78 -21.21 2.57
C TYR A 68 -5.23 -20.70 2.56
N ARG A 69 -6.15 -21.35 1.82
CA ARG A 69 -7.54 -20.90 1.71
C ARG A 69 -8.31 -21.07 3.03
N ILE A 70 -8.06 -22.15 3.76
CA ILE A 70 -8.73 -22.42 5.05
C ILE A 70 -8.29 -21.38 6.08
N THR A 71 -6.98 -21.17 6.19
CA THR A 71 -6.40 -20.20 7.12
C THR A 71 -6.75 -18.76 6.74
N TYR A 72 -6.77 -18.44 5.45
CA TYR A 72 -7.25 -17.17 4.90
C TYR A 72 -8.69 -16.87 5.33
N ASN A 73 -9.64 -17.78 5.06
CA ASN A 73 -11.06 -17.56 5.37
C ASN A 73 -11.27 -17.27 6.86
N ARG A 74 -10.49 -17.92 7.74
CA ARG A 74 -10.54 -17.69 9.18
C ARG A 74 -10.00 -16.31 9.55
N ALA A 75 -8.85 -15.92 9.00
CA ALA A 75 -8.27 -14.62 9.27
C ALA A 75 -9.08 -13.47 8.67
N GLU A 76 -9.64 -13.63 7.47
CA GLU A 76 -10.50 -12.65 6.83
C GLU A 76 -11.75 -12.37 7.67
N LYS A 77 -12.42 -13.43 8.17
CA LYS A 77 -13.56 -13.28 9.08
C LYS A 77 -13.18 -12.55 10.37
N GLN A 78 -12.05 -12.90 10.98
CA GLN A 78 -11.58 -12.24 12.21
C GLN A 78 -11.21 -10.78 11.95
N PHE A 79 -10.53 -10.51 10.85
CA PHE A 79 -10.12 -9.18 10.43
C PHE A 79 -11.35 -8.30 10.16
N ARG A 80 -12.33 -8.80 9.39
CA ARG A 80 -13.59 -8.10 9.12
C ARG A 80 -14.41 -7.88 10.38
N ASN A 81 -14.45 -8.84 11.31
CA ASN A 81 -15.19 -8.67 12.56
C ASN A 81 -14.54 -7.62 13.49
N ALA A 82 -13.20 -7.55 13.51
CA ALA A 82 -12.47 -6.59 14.32
C ALA A 82 -12.54 -5.17 13.74
N LEU A 83 -12.43 -5.04 12.42
CA LEU A 83 -12.49 -3.75 11.74
C LEU A 83 -13.95 -3.28 11.53
N GLY A 84 -14.91 -4.18 11.44
CA GLY A 84 -16.26 -3.85 11.00
C GLY A 84 -16.38 -3.86 9.47
N GLU A 85 -17.59 -4.14 8.99
CA GLU A 85 -17.86 -4.43 7.58
C GLU A 85 -17.63 -3.23 6.65
N GLU A 86 -18.09 -2.05 7.06
CA GLU A 86 -17.92 -0.81 6.29
C GLU A 86 -16.45 -0.46 6.09
N ARG A 87 -15.68 -0.36 7.19
CA ARG A 87 -14.25 -0.08 7.15
C ARG A 87 -13.45 -1.16 6.42
N TYR A 88 -13.86 -2.43 6.52
CA TYR A 88 -13.27 -3.49 5.73
C TYR A 88 -13.46 -3.27 4.22
N ASN A 89 -14.67 -2.92 3.80
CA ASN A 89 -14.97 -2.64 2.40
C ASN A 89 -14.25 -1.39 1.89
N ASP A 90 -14.13 -0.36 2.72
CA ASP A 90 -13.34 0.84 2.43
C ASP A 90 -11.88 0.50 2.21
N LEU A 91 -11.27 -0.24 3.14
CA LEU A 91 -9.88 -0.68 3.04
C LEU A 91 -9.63 -1.50 1.77
N MET A 92 -10.51 -2.45 1.47
CA MET A 92 -10.39 -3.32 0.29
C MET A 92 -10.60 -2.58 -1.03
N ALA A 93 -11.37 -1.48 -1.01
CA ALA A 93 -11.55 -0.59 -2.13
C ALA A 93 -10.43 0.46 -2.29
N GLY A 94 -9.41 0.43 -1.41
CA GLY A 94 -8.32 1.40 -1.41
C GLY A 94 -8.74 2.79 -0.89
N ARG A 95 -9.88 2.89 -0.21
CA ARG A 95 -10.31 4.13 0.46
C ARG A 95 -9.60 4.27 1.81
N ARG A 96 -9.49 5.52 2.27
CA ARG A 96 -8.94 5.83 3.60
C ARG A 96 -9.88 5.31 4.69
N ILE A 97 -9.31 4.75 5.75
CA ILE A 97 -10.03 4.32 6.95
C ILE A 97 -9.42 4.97 8.20
N GLU A 98 -10.23 5.15 9.23
CA GLU A 98 -9.78 5.61 10.54
C GLU A 98 -9.43 4.42 11.46
N LEU A 99 -8.34 4.56 12.21
CA LEU A 99 -7.84 3.57 13.16
C LEU A 99 -7.98 4.13 14.58
N TYR A 100 -8.58 3.36 15.48
CA TYR A 100 -8.94 3.80 16.82
C TYR A 100 -8.02 3.25 17.93
N ASN A 101 -7.35 2.12 17.71
CA ASN A 101 -6.62 1.39 18.76
C ASN A 101 -5.09 1.62 18.75
N GLN A 102 -4.61 2.62 18.00
CA GLN A 102 -3.18 2.93 17.81
C GLN A 102 -2.41 3.21 19.13
N ASP A 103 -3.09 3.56 20.22
CA ASP A 103 -2.46 3.97 21.48
C ASP A 103 -2.01 2.82 22.40
N THR A 104 -2.54 1.61 22.21
CA THR A 104 -2.29 0.48 23.12
C THR A 104 -0.84 -0.04 23.07
N THR A 105 -0.15 0.08 21.93
CA THR A 105 1.27 -0.33 21.78
C THR A 105 2.23 0.49 22.64
N ARG A 106 1.93 1.78 22.89
CA ARG A 106 2.76 2.64 23.78
C ARG A 106 2.69 2.20 25.24
N VAL A 107 1.60 1.56 25.65
CA VAL A 107 1.36 1.15 27.03
C VAL A 107 2.01 -0.20 27.35
N ALA A 108 2.08 -1.13 26.38
CA ALA A 108 2.70 -2.44 26.57
C ALA A 108 4.25 -2.39 26.68
N SER A 109 4.90 -1.44 25.99
CA SER A 109 6.37 -1.35 25.98
C SER A 109 6.99 -0.90 27.32
N ARG A 110 6.19 -0.38 28.27
CA ARG A 110 6.71 0.14 29.55
C ARG A 110 6.79 -0.92 30.66
N LYS A 111 6.29 -2.15 30.44
CA LYS A 111 6.19 -3.20 31.49
C LYS A 111 7.09 -4.44 31.27
N ALA A 112 7.95 -4.44 30.27
CA ALA A 112 8.99 -5.47 30.12
C ALA A 112 10.32 -4.98 30.73
N GLY A 113 10.38 -4.96 32.07
CA GLY A 113 11.64 -4.77 32.79
C GLY A 113 12.54 -6.02 32.63
N PRO A 114 13.89 -5.86 32.60
CA PRO A 114 14.81 -6.94 32.28
C PRO A 114 14.88 -7.98 33.41
N ALA A 115 14.11 -9.05 33.29
CA ALA A 115 14.18 -10.22 34.17
C ALA A 115 15.29 -11.19 33.75
N ASN A 116 16.50 -10.69 33.46
CA ASN A 116 17.64 -11.56 33.14
C ASN A 116 18.98 -11.02 33.68
N GLU A 117 19.02 -10.69 34.99
CA GLU A 117 20.27 -10.37 35.68
C GLU A 117 20.30 -10.93 37.12
N LEU A 118 19.85 -12.17 37.33
CA LEU A 118 20.07 -12.87 38.61
C LEU A 118 20.50 -14.34 38.46
N ALA A 119 20.80 -14.79 37.24
CA ALA A 119 21.38 -16.11 36.98
C ALA A 119 22.89 -16.01 36.70
N SER A 120 23.64 -15.36 37.58
CA SER A 120 25.10 -15.51 37.70
C SER A 120 25.58 -14.77 38.95
N ALA A 121 25.67 -15.48 40.05
CA ALA A 121 26.68 -15.20 41.06
C ALA A 121 27.21 -16.56 41.55
N PRO A 122 28.54 -16.72 41.66
CA PRO A 122 29.21 -17.99 41.95
C PRO A 122 28.97 -18.51 43.38
#